data_AF-A0A842RKP1-F1
#
_entry.id   AF-A0A842RKP1-F1
#
_cell.length_a   1.000
_cell.length_b   1.000
_cell.length_c   1.000
_cell.angle_alpha   90.00
_cell.angle_beta   90.00
_cell.angle_gamma   90.00
#
_symmetry.space_group_name_H-M   'P 1'
#
loop_
_entity.id
_entity.type
_entity.pdbx_description
1 polymer ?
#
loop_
_entity_poly.entity_id
_entity_poly.type
_entity_poly.pdbx_seq_one_letter_code
_entity_poly.pdbx_strand_id
1 'polypeptide(L)'
;MCSFINTNNIFYIKGITFELKAMTDRFSLPTICGLICDTCSWFKGENEPKCPGCSAVEGKPFWGKCKAYQCAQEHQAEHCGVCNEFPCETAIDQYDPNRPNGPQEAIFRIGHLAIRAKIGTEEWLRRRANNELPTFD
;
A
#
# COMPACT_ATOMS: atom_id res chain seq x y z
N MET A 1 -27.05 -23.49 29.07
CA MET A 1 -28.00 -23.26 27.95
C MET A 1 -27.35 -22.30 26.99
N CYS A 2 -27.14 -22.74 25.75
CA CYS A 2 -26.83 -21.85 24.63
C CYS A 2 -27.95 -20.81 24.48
N SER A 3 -27.59 -19.59 24.10
CA SER A 3 -28.54 -18.67 23.45
C SER A 3 -27.77 -17.94 22.36
N PHE A 4 -27.99 -18.41 21.13
CA PHE A 4 -27.64 -17.70 19.92
C PHE A 4 -28.44 -16.40 19.87
N ILE A 5 -27.76 -15.27 19.68
CA ILE A 5 -28.39 -14.05 19.15
C ILE A 5 -27.61 -13.68 17.89
N ASN A 6 -28.11 -14.19 16.77
CA ASN A 6 -27.83 -13.67 15.44
C ASN A 6 -28.91 -12.64 15.14
N THR A 7 -28.54 -11.36 15.08
CA THR A 7 -29.30 -10.36 14.31
C THR A 7 -28.35 -9.28 13.83
N ASN A 8 -28.06 -9.32 12.52
CA ASN A 8 -27.50 -8.27 11.69
C ASN A 8 -28.26 -6.95 11.85
N ASN A 9 -27.95 -6.15 12.87
CA ASN A 9 -28.41 -4.77 12.99
C ASN A 9 -27.30 -3.82 12.53
N ILE A 10 -27.01 -3.87 11.23
CA ILE A 10 -26.35 -2.76 10.54
C ILE A 10 -27.42 -1.71 10.34
N PHE A 11 -27.44 -0.69 11.20
CA PHE A 11 -28.23 0.51 10.97
C PHE A 11 -27.64 1.24 9.75
N TYR A 12 -28.26 1.06 8.59
CA TYR A 12 -27.91 1.74 7.34
C TYR A 12 -28.33 3.22 7.41
N ILE A 13 -27.49 4.06 8.00
CA ILE A 13 -27.63 5.51 7.93
C ILE A 13 -27.10 5.93 6.55
N LYS A 14 -28.00 6.34 5.65
CA LYS A 14 -27.73 6.75 4.25
C LYS A 14 -26.63 7.82 4.05
N GLY A 15 -26.08 8.42 5.10
CA GLY A 15 -24.97 9.38 5.04
C GLY A 15 -23.57 8.77 5.13
N ILE A 16 -23.40 7.67 5.86
CA ILE A 16 -22.06 7.12 6.18
C ILE A 16 -21.42 6.41 4.97
N THR A 17 -22.23 5.83 4.08
CA THR A 17 -21.75 5.17 2.86
C THR A 17 -21.11 6.14 1.87
N PHE A 18 -21.49 7.42 1.89
CA PHE A 18 -20.94 8.42 0.99
C PHE A 18 -19.58 8.94 1.49
N GLU A 19 -19.44 9.15 2.80
CA GLU A 19 -18.17 9.55 3.42
C GLU A 19 -17.10 8.46 3.33
N LEU A 20 -17.45 7.20 3.60
CA LEU A 20 -16.52 6.06 3.41
C LEU A 20 -16.01 5.97 1.97
N LYS A 21 -16.89 6.20 0.98
CA LYS A 21 -16.54 6.12 -0.45
C LYS A 21 -15.70 7.32 -0.90
N ALA A 22 -15.99 8.52 -0.42
CA ALA A 22 -15.21 9.73 -0.72
C ALA A 22 -13.83 9.75 -0.03
N MET A 23 -13.67 9.05 1.10
CA MET A 23 -12.38 8.95 1.81
C MET A 23 -11.43 7.93 1.15
N THR A 24 -11.95 6.84 0.56
CA THR A 24 -11.15 5.87 -0.21
C THR A 24 -10.60 6.43 -1.53
N ASP A 25 -11.13 7.54 -2.04
CA ASP A 25 -10.69 8.13 -3.32
C ASP A 25 -9.28 8.75 -3.26
N ARG A 26 -8.72 9.03 -2.07
CA ARG A 26 -7.36 9.60 -1.95
C ARG A 26 -6.26 8.55 -2.12
N PHE A 27 -6.49 7.30 -1.70
CA PHE A 27 -5.53 6.19 -1.80
C PHE A 27 -6.27 4.89 -2.17
N SER A 28 -6.23 4.53 -3.44
CA SER A 28 -6.93 3.37 -4.01
C SER A 28 -5.99 2.33 -4.61
N LEU A 29 -4.76 2.70 -4.97
CA LEU A 29 -3.82 1.85 -5.70
C LEU A 29 -2.56 1.50 -4.86
N PRO A 30 -2.65 0.54 -3.92
CA PRO A 30 -1.51 0.03 -3.17
C PRO A 30 -0.57 -0.79 -4.06
N THR A 31 0.73 -0.67 -3.85
CA THR A 31 1.74 -1.49 -4.55
C THR A 31 2.27 -2.62 -3.67
N ILE A 32 2.92 -3.60 -4.29
CA ILE A 32 3.58 -4.73 -3.62
C ILE A 32 4.58 -4.28 -2.54
N CYS A 33 5.31 -3.19 -2.80
CA CYS A 33 6.36 -2.72 -1.89
C CYS A 33 5.86 -1.74 -0.82
N GLY A 34 4.56 -1.42 -0.77
CA GLY A 34 3.98 -0.54 0.26
C GLY A 34 3.92 0.95 -0.11
N LEU A 35 4.17 1.29 -1.38
CA LEU A 35 3.84 2.61 -1.95
C LEU A 35 2.37 2.65 -2.37
N ILE A 36 1.86 3.85 -2.66
CA ILE A 36 0.51 4.08 -3.18
C ILE A 36 0.64 4.87 -4.48
N CYS A 37 0.22 4.30 -5.61
CA CYS A 37 0.41 4.92 -6.92
C CYS A 37 -0.32 6.25 -7.07
N ASP A 38 -1.45 6.43 -6.39
CA ASP A 38 -2.25 7.67 -6.46
C ASP A 38 -1.52 8.89 -5.88
N THR A 39 -0.46 8.68 -5.10
CA THR A 39 0.39 9.77 -4.58
C THR A 39 1.57 10.08 -5.50
N CYS A 40 1.79 9.30 -6.54
CA CYS A 40 2.95 9.41 -7.43
C CYS A 40 2.66 10.34 -8.61
N SER A 41 3.43 11.39 -8.76
CA SER A 41 3.31 12.36 -9.86
C SER A 41 3.53 11.74 -11.25
N TRP A 42 4.41 10.74 -11.37
CA TRP A 42 4.59 9.98 -12.63
C TRP A 42 3.37 9.14 -13.00
N PHE A 43 2.72 8.51 -12.00
CA PHE A 43 1.51 7.71 -12.23
C PHE A 43 0.30 8.59 -12.58
N LYS A 44 0.17 9.73 -11.89
CA LYS A 44 -0.83 10.76 -12.17
C LYS A 44 -0.65 11.44 -13.55
N GLY A 45 0.47 11.22 -14.23
CA GLY A 45 0.76 11.83 -15.54
C GLY A 45 1.18 13.30 -15.42
N GLU A 46 1.68 13.72 -14.25
CA GLU A 46 2.25 15.06 -14.04
C GLU A 46 3.71 15.13 -14.55
N ASN A 47 4.30 14.00 -14.94
CA ASN A 47 5.65 13.89 -15.50
C ASN A 47 5.62 12.98 -16.73
N GLU A 48 6.61 13.15 -17.62
CA GLU A 48 6.77 12.35 -18.84
C GLU A 48 8.06 11.51 -18.79
N PRO A 49 7.98 10.18 -19.08
CA PRO A 49 6.80 9.44 -19.52
C PRO A 49 5.81 9.13 -18.39
N LYS A 50 4.50 9.11 -18.68
CA LYS A 50 3.50 8.61 -17.73
C LYS A 50 3.80 7.17 -17.29
N CYS A 51 3.83 6.94 -15.97
CA CYS A 51 3.99 5.61 -15.41
C CYS A 51 2.65 4.84 -15.44
N PRO A 52 2.57 3.67 -16.07
CA PRO A 52 1.35 2.85 -16.10
C PRO A 52 1.07 2.08 -14.79
N GLY A 53 2.00 2.11 -13.82
CA GLY A 53 1.91 1.35 -12.57
C GLY A 53 2.59 -0.01 -12.65
N CYS A 54 3.18 -0.48 -11.55
CA CYS A 54 4.08 -1.65 -11.56
C CYS A 54 3.39 -2.93 -12.05
N SER A 55 2.13 -3.17 -11.70
CA SER A 55 1.39 -4.36 -12.11
C SER A 55 1.10 -4.37 -13.60
N ALA A 56 0.83 -3.20 -14.21
CA ALA A 56 0.53 -3.08 -15.63
C ALA A 56 1.73 -3.36 -16.54
N VAL A 57 2.94 -3.21 -16.02
CA VAL A 57 4.21 -3.47 -16.75
C VAL A 57 5.00 -4.63 -16.15
N GLU A 58 4.37 -5.48 -15.35
CA GLU A 58 5.02 -6.66 -14.73
C GLU A 58 6.34 -6.32 -14.02
N GLY A 59 6.37 -5.18 -13.31
CA GLY A 59 7.56 -4.71 -12.61
C GLY A 59 8.66 -4.17 -13.52
N LYS A 60 8.36 -3.77 -14.77
CA LYS A 60 9.33 -3.18 -15.72
C LYS A 60 8.93 -1.75 -16.13
N PRO A 61 8.85 -0.78 -15.21
CA PRO A 61 8.63 0.62 -15.54
C PRO A 61 9.76 1.23 -16.39
N PHE A 62 9.55 2.44 -16.88
CA PHE A 62 10.48 3.16 -17.77
C PHE A 62 11.88 3.36 -17.17
N TRP A 63 12.02 3.36 -15.84
CA TRP A 63 13.28 3.49 -15.13
C TRP A 63 14.03 2.17 -14.92
N GLY A 64 13.47 1.03 -15.34
CA GLY A 64 14.12 -0.28 -15.28
C GLY A 64 13.31 -1.35 -14.54
N LYS A 65 13.97 -2.47 -14.21
CA LYS A 65 13.33 -3.63 -13.58
C LYS A 65 13.22 -3.45 -12.05
N CYS A 66 12.00 -3.54 -11.52
CA CYS A 66 11.71 -3.48 -10.10
C CYS A 66 11.99 -4.83 -9.42
N LYS A 67 13.03 -4.88 -8.59
CA LYS A 67 13.41 -6.09 -7.84
C LYS A 67 12.31 -6.57 -6.88
N ALA A 68 11.69 -5.64 -6.15
CA ALA A 68 10.63 -5.97 -5.19
C ALA A 68 9.41 -6.63 -5.85
N TYR A 69 9.02 -6.19 -7.06
CA TYR A 69 7.90 -6.80 -7.78
C TYR A 69 8.21 -8.26 -8.13
N GLN A 70 9.39 -8.53 -8.67
CA GLN A 70 9.77 -9.89 -9.06
C GLN A 70 9.94 -10.81 -7.86
N CYS A 71 10.61 -10.33 -6.81
CA CYS A 71 10.76 -11.06 -5.55
C CYS A 71 9.39 -11.47 -4.97
N ALA A 72 8.41 -10.56 -4.97
CA ALA A 72 7.06 -10.90 -4.50
C ALA A 72 6.38 -11.99 -5.36
N GLN A 73 6.59 -11.98 -6.67
CA GLN A 73 6.07 -13.04 -7.56
C GLN A 73 6.73 -14.39 -7.28
N GLU A 74 8.06 -14.41 -7.13
CA GLU A 74 8.84 -15.62 -6.83
C GLU A 74 8.46 -16.22 -5.47
N HIS A 75 8.20 -15.38 -4.48
CA HIS A 75 7.79 -15.78 -3.13
C HIS A 75 6.27 -15.97 -3.00
N GLN A 76 5.51 -15.79 -4.09
CA GLN A 76 4.05 -15.87 -4.11
C GLN A 76 3.38 -14.98 -3.04
N ALA A 77 3.96 -13.82 -2.76
CA ALA A 77 3.48 -12.88 -1.77
C ALA A 77 2.65 -11.77 -2.46
N GLU A 78 1.42 -11.52 -1.97
CA GLU A 78 0.58 -10.42 -2.48
C GLU A 78 1.27 -9.06 -2.34
N HIS A 79 2.02 -8.89 -1.25
CA HIS A 79 2.84 -7.72 -0.99
C HIS A 79 3.97 -8.12 -0.03
N CYS A 80 5.03 -7.31 0.05
CA CYS A 80 6.20 -7.63 0.87
C CYS A 80 5.84 -7.94 2.33
N GLY A 81 4.88 -7.22 2.91
CA GLY A 81 4.44 -7.41 4.30
C GLY A 81 3.88 -8.81 4.65
N VAL A 82 3.43 -9.61 3.67
CA VAL A 82 2.95 -10.99 3.89
C VAL A 82 3.98 -12.05 3.46
N CYS A 83 5.17 -11.64 3.03
CA CYS A 83 6.25 -12.58 2.74
C CYS A 83 6.78 -13.19 4.04
N ASN A 84 7.10 -14.49 4.01
CA ASN A 84 7.64 -15.21 5.18
C ASN A 84 9.03 -14.71 5.63
N GLU A 85 9.74 -14.02 4.74
CA GLU A 85 11.06 -13.43 5.03
C GLU A 85 10.96 -11.96 5.44
N PHE A 86 9.75 -11.41 5.56
CA PHE A 86 9.57 -10.00 5.86
C PHE A 86 9.84 -9.68 7.35
N PRO A 87 10.61 -8.62 7.68
CA PRO A 87 11.34 -7.73 6.77
C PRO A 87 12.69 -8.33 6.34
N CYS A 88 12.94 -8.38 5.02
CA CYS A 88 14.21 -8.85 4.46
C CYS A 88 15.15 -7.69 4.08
N GLU A 89 16.44 -7.96 3.89
CA GLU A 89 17.44 -6.97 3.47
C GLU A 89 17.02 -6.21 2.20
N THR A 90 16.44 -6.91 1.22
CA THR A 90 15.93 -6.26 -0.01
C THR A 90 14.85 -5.22 0.30
N ALA A 91 13.95 -5.47 1.26
CA ALA A 91 12.92 -4.50 1.62
C ALA A 91 13.49 -3.30 2.39
N ILE A 92 14.51 -3.53 3.20
CA ILE A 92 15.25 -2.52 3.99
C ILE A 92 16.05 -1.60 3.06
N ASP A 93 16.76 -2.16 2.10
CA ASP A 93 17.66 -1.42 1.20
C ASP A 93 16.96 -0.84 -0.02
N GLN A 94 15.65 -1.05 -0.18
CA GLN A 94 14.88 -0.54 -1.31
C GLN A 94 14.59 0.97 -1.14
N TYR A 95 15.54 1.83 -1.43
CA TYR A 95 15.30 3.28 -1.51
C TYR A 95 16.13 3.92 -2.61
N ASP A 96 15.81 5.15 -2.98
CA ASP A 96 16.65 5.94 -3.87
C ASP A 96 17.82 6.52 -3.04
N PRO A 97 19.07 6.10 -3.28
CA PRO A 97 20.22 6.60 -2.53
C PRO A 97 20.50 8.08 -2.79
N ASN A 98 19.93 8.69 -3.84
CA ASN A 98 20.04 10.11 -4.12
C ASN A 98 19.03 10.95 -3.33
N ARG A 99 18.09 10.32 -2.62
CA ARG A 99 17.18 11.02 -1.71
C ARG A 99 17.83 11.15 -0.34
N PRO A 100 17.97 12.37 0.21
CA PRO A 100 18.58 12.59 1.53
C PRO A 100 17.96 11.74 2.64
N ASN A 101 16.67 11.45 2.53
CA ASN A 101 15.89 10.70 3.50
C ASN A 101 15.50 9.28 3.05
N GLY A 102 16.15 8.75 1.99
CA GLY A 102 15.81 7.44 1.43
C GLY A 102 15.76 6.29 2.45
N PRO A 103 16.78 6.13 3.33
CA PRO A 103 16.75 5.10 4.37
C PRO A 103 15.55 5.24 5.32
N GLN A 104 15.22 6.46 5.74
CA GLN A 104 14.08 6.74 6.61
C GLN A 104 12.75 6.40 5.91
N GLU A 105 12.58 6.80 4.65
CA GLU A 105 11.43 6.42 3.82
C GLU A 105 11.25 4.89 3.76
N ALA A 106 12.35 4.13 3.65
CA ALA A 106 12.31 2.67 3.65
C ALA A 106 11.81 2.09 4.98
N ILE A 107 12.25 2.62 6.12
CA ILE A 107 11.78 2.21 7.45
C ILE A 107 10.28 2.47 7.63
N PHE A 108 9.80 3.66 7.23
CA PHE A 108 8.36 3.96 7.27
C PHE A 108 7.57 3.01 6.39
N ARG A 109 8.08 2.71 5.18
CA ARG A 109 7.43 1.76 4.27
C ARG A 109 7.36 0.35 4.85
N ILE A 110 8.42 -0.11 5.54
CA ILE A 110 8.40 -1.38 6.28
C ILE A 110 7.32 -1.35 7.37
N GLY A 111 7.26 -0.28 8.17
CA GLY A 111 6.21 -0.12 9.18
C GLY A 111 4.81 -0.21 8.57
N HIS A 112 4.57 0.47 7.45
CA HIS A 112 3.29 0.40 6.76
C HIS A 112 2.98 -0.99 6.19
N LEU A 113 3.96 -1.70 5.65
CA LEU A 113 3.78 -3.07 5.18
C LEU A 113 3.44 -4.03 6.32
N ALA A 114 4.07 -3.88 7.48
CA ALA A 114 3.73 -4.66 8.67
C ALA A 114 2.30 -4.38 9.16
N ILE A 115 1.90 -3.11 9.17
CA ILE A 115 0.53 -2.71 9.53
C ILE A 115 -0.47 -3.25 8.51
N ARG A 116 -0.18 -3.13 7.21
CA ARG A 116 -1.01 -3.68 6.12
C ARG A 116 -1.19 -5.19 6.25
N ALA A 117 -0.12 -5.93 6.54
CA ALA A 117 -0.19 -7.36 6.78
C ALA A 117 -1.07 -7.72 7.98
N LYS A 118 -1.05 -6.88 9.03
CA LYS A 118 -1.83 -7.10 10.26
C LYS A 118 -3.33 -6.82 10.09
N ILE A 119 -3.70 -5.75 9.37
CA ILE A 119 -5.08 -5.25 9.31
C ILE A 119 -5.75 -5.43 7.96
N GLY A 120 -5.03 -5.91 6.95
CA GLY A 120 -5.50 -6.03 5.59
C GLY A 120 -5.37 -4.74 4.78
N THR A 121 -5.40 -4.88 3.45
CA THR A 121 -5.20 -3.80 2.49
C THR A 121 -6.28 -2.71 2.60
N GLU A 122 -7.55 -3.08 2.72
CA GLU A 122 -8.68 -2.12 2.75
C GLU A 122 -8.59 -1.19 3.97
N GLU A 123 -8.43 -1.75 5.17
CA GLU A 123 -8.33 -0.96 6.40
C GLU A 123 -7.03 -0.14 6.43
N TRP A 124 -5.93 -0.68 5.90
CA TRP A 124 -4.69 0.08 5.75
C TRP A 124 -4.86 1.31 4.86
N LEU A 125 -5.52 1.17 3.70
CA LEU A 125 -5.83 2.31 2.82
C LEU A 125 -6.75 3.32 3.50
N ARG A 126 -7.80 2.86 4.19
CA ARG A 126 -8.71 3.73 4.95
C ARG A 126 -7.96 4.56 5.99
N ARG A 127 -7.13 3.92 6.81
CA ARG A 127 -6.36 4.61 7.85
C ARG A 127 -5.31 5.55 7.26
N ARG A 128 -4.67 5.18 6.15
CA ARG A 128 -3.77 6.08 5.40
C ARG A 128 -4.53 7.32 4.92
N ALA A 129 -5.69 7.14 4.30
CA ALA A 129 -6.48 8.24 3.71
C ALA A 129 -6.98 9.24 4.76
N ASN A 130 -7.15 8.76 6.00
CA ASN A 130 -7.60 9.56 7.14
C ASN A 130 -6.46 10.14 7.99
N ASN A 131 -5.20 9.92 7.60
CA ASN A 131 -4.03 10.28 8.41
C ASN A 131 -4.04 9.65 9.82
N GLU A 132 -4.62 8.45 9.95
CA GLU A 132 -4.67 7.66 11.20
C GLU A 132 -3.44 6.74 11.37
N LEU A 133 -2.46 6.87 10.47
CA LEU A 133 -1.16 6.20 10.52
C LEU A 133 -0.06 7.25 10.39
N PRO A 134 1.10 7.03 11.04
CA PRO A 134 2.26 7.91 10.88
C PRO A 134 2.61 8.09 9.40
N THR A 135 2.91 9.32 9.00
CA THR A 135 3.47 9.64 7.70
C THR A 135 4.94 10.01 7.85
N PHE A 136 5.67 9.93 6.74
CA PHE A 136 7.00 10.50 6.63
C PHE A 136 6.83 11.85 5.94
N ASP A 137 6.99 12.93 6.72
CA ASP A 137 6.77 14.32 6.30
C ASP A 137 8.09 14.97 5.88
#